data_AF-A0A0Q4WJ41-F1
#
_entry.id   AF-A0A0Q4WJ41-F1
#
_cell.length_a   1.000
_cell.length_b   1.000
_cell.length_c   1.000
_cell.angle_alpha   90.00
_cell.angle_beta   90.00
_cell.angle_gamma   90.00
#
_symmetry.space_group_name_H-M   'P 1'
#
loop_
_entity.id
_entity.type
_entity.pdbx_description
1 polymer ?
#
loop_
_entity_poly.entity_id
_entity_poly.type
_entity_poly.pdbx_seq_one_letter_code
_entity_poly.pdbx_strand_id
1 'polypeptide(L)'
;MRALLITRDQLVGMRTALINKIRGLAKTVGILIGPGKGVTFARQVRAQLPDDPILSSLFETLLTILRTIQERSHGIAKQLSRKAVWSF
;
A
#
# COMPACT_ATOMS: atom_id res chain seq x y z
N MET A 1 16.93 11.00 14.30
CA MET A 1 15.52 11.35 13.98
C MET A 1 15.29 11.56 12.49
N ARG A 2 16.10 12.40 11.81
CA ARG A 2 15.96 12.74 10.38
C ARG A 2 15.86 11.52 9.43
N ALA A 3 16.71 10.51 9.60
CA ALA A 3 16.68 9.30 8.77
C ALA A 3 15.33 8.57 8.86
N LEU A 4 14.74 8.42 10.06
CA LEU A 4 13.43 7.77 10.24
C LEU A 4 12.30 8.54 9.54
N LEU A 5 12.35 9.88 9.57
CA LEU A 5 11.37 10.72 8.87
C LEU A 5 11.50 10.56 7.35
N ILE A 6 12.73 10.60 6.82
CA ILE A 6 13.00 10.39 5.39
C ILE A 6 12.52 9.00 4.95
N THR A 7 12.86 7.94 5.69
CA THR A 7 12.42 6.58 5.34
C THR A 7 10.91 6.44 5.39
N ARG A 8 10.22 7.07 6.36
CA ARG A 8 8.75 7.08 6.40
C ARG A 8 8.18 7.74 5.15
N ASP A 9 8.71 8.89 4.77
CA ASP A 9 8.26 9.65 3.59
C ASP A 9 8.45 8.83 2.30
N GLN A 10 9.61 8.20 2.14
CA GLN A 10 9.89 7.27 1.03
C GLN A 10 8.86 6.13 0.97
N LEU A 11 8.54 5.50 2.10
CA LEU A 11 7.54 4.42 2.14
C LEU A 11 6.13 4.91 1.81
N VAL A 12 5.75 6.12 2.23
CA VAL A 12 4.46 6.74 1.86
C VAL A 12 4.41 7.02 0.35
N GLY A 13 5.50 7.52 -0.22
CA GLY A 13 5.66 7.72 -1.66
C GLY A 13 5.52 6.40 -2.44
N MET A 14 6.28 5.36 -2.04
CA MET A 14 6.21 4.03 -2.64
C MET A 14 4.81 3.41 -2.55
N ARG A 15 4.14 3.54 -1.39
CA ARG A 15 2.75 3.09 -1.21
C ARG A 15 1.81 3.75 -2.21
N THR A 16 1.90 5.08 -2.34
CA THR A 16 1.03 5.86 -3.23
C THR A 16 1.29 5.51 -4.69
N ALA A 17 2.54 5.41 -5.08
CA ALA A 17 2.93 4.99 -6.42
C ALA A 17 2.42 3.58 -6.76
N LEU A 18 2.55 2.62 -5.83
CA LEU A 18 2.08 1.26 -6.03
C LEU A 18 0.56 1.17 -6.13
N ILE A 19 -0.18 1.91 -5.30
CA ILE A 19 -1.65 2.01 -5.40
C ILE A 19 -2.05 2.52 -6.80
N ASN A 20 -1.38 3.56 -7.30
CA ASN A 20 -1.66 4.11 -8.62
C ASN A 20 -1.30 3.13 -9.74
N LYS A 21 -0.20 2.40 -9.62
CA LYS A 21 0.16 1.31 -10.56
C LYS A 21 -0.89 0.21 -10.58
N ILE A 22 -1.36 -0.24 -9.41
CA ILE A 22 -2.43 -1.24 -9.31
C ILE A 22 -3.71 -0.74 -9.98
N ARG A 23 -4.11 0.52 -9.77
CA ARG A 23 -5.27 1.12 -10.47
C ARG A 23 -5.07 1.17 -11.98
N GLY A 24 -3.87 1.55 -12.44
CA GLY A 24 -3.53 1.60 -13.86
C GLY A 24 -3.64 0.22 -14.52
N LEU A 25 -3.08 -0.81 -13.88
CA LEU A 25 -3.17 -2.20 -14.35
C LEU A 25 -4.62 -2.72 -14.30
N ALA A 26 -5.38 -2.40 -13.25
CA ALA A 26 -6.79 -2.78 -13.19
C ALA A 26 -7.57 -2.22 -14.39
N LYS A 27 -7.29 -0.97 -14.77
CA LYS A 27 -7.91 -0.33 -15.92
C LYS A 27 -7.62 -1.05 -17.24
N THR A 28 -6.41 -1.61 -17.44
CA THR A 28 -6.05 -2.32 -18.69
C THR A 28 -6.82 -3.63 -18.87
N VAL A 29 -7.39 -4.15 -17.79
CA VAL A 29 -8.15 -5.41 -17.78
C VAL A 29 -9.65 -5.17 -17.52
N GLY A 30 -10.13 -3.93 -17.70
CA GLY A 30 -11.54 -3.58 -17.59
C GLY A 30 -12.06 -3.32 -16.17
N ILE A 31 -11.19 -3.28 -15.16
CA ILE A 31 -11.56 -3.11 -13.76
C ILE A 31 -11.36 -1.65 -13.32
N LEU A 32 -12.39 -1.02 -12.76
CA LEU A 32 -12.32 0.35 -12.25
C LEU A 32 -12.32 0.38 -10.71
N ILE A 33 -11.12 0.54 -10.13
CA ILE A 33 -10.98 0.67 -8.67
C ILE A 33 -11.22 2.13 -8.25
N GLY A 34 -12.41 2.39 -7.71
CA GLY A 34 -12.79 3.71 -7.20
C GLY A 34 -11.98 4.19 -5.97
N PRO A 35 -12.10 5.48 -5.62
CA PRO A 35 -11.53 6.02 -4.38
C PRO A 35 -12.30 5.44 -3.18
N GLY A 36 -11.74 4.42 -2.53
CA GLY A 36 -12.36 3.74 -1.39
C GLY A 36 -12.58 4.66 -0.18
N LYS A 37 -13.85 4.91 0.16
CA LYS A 37 -14.25 5.42 1.48
C LYS A 37 -14.46 4.21 2.41
N GLY A 38 -13.69 4.11 3.50
CA GLY A 38 -13.90 3.12 4.58
C GLY A 38 -13.52 1.65 4.29
N VAL A 39 -13.32 1.24 3.04
CA VAL A 39 -12.84 -0.10 2.68
C VAL A 39 -11.33 -0.08 2.41
N THR A 40 -10.58 -1.06 2.94
CA THR A 40 -9.14 -1.18 2.61
C THR A 40 -8.98 -1.44 1.11
N PHE A 41 -8.18 -0.60 0.43
CA PHE A 41 -7.92 -0.66 -1.01
C PHE A 41 -7.70 -2.10 -1.53
N ALA A 42 -6.91 -2.90 -0.83
CA ALA A 42 -6.64 -4.30 -1.19
C ALA A 42 -7.91 -5.17 -1.24
N ARG A 43 -8.87 -4.96 -0.32
CA ARG A 43 -10.15 -5.67 -0.34
C ARG A 43 -10.98 -5.29 -1.56
N GLN A 44 -10.96 -4.01 -1.96
CA GLN A 44 -11.67 -3.56 -3.17
C GLN A 44 -11.07 -4.17 -4.44
N VAL A 45 -9.74 -4.29 -4.50
CA VAL A 45 -9.05 -4.93 -5.63
C VAL A 45 -9.46 -6.39 -5.72
N ARG A 46 -9.34 -7.14 -4.61
CA ARG A 46 -9.71 -8.57 -4.54
C ARG A 46 -11.14 -8.87 -4.97
N ALA A 47 -12.08 -8.03 -4.54
CA ALA A 47 -13.50 -8.19 -4.87
C ALA A 47 -13.80 -8.00 -6.37
N GLN A 48 -12.86 -7.44 -7.14
CA GLN A 48 -13.02 -7.15 -8.56
C GLN A 48 -12.03 -7.93 -9.42
N LEU A 49 -11.23 -8.83 -8.83
CA LEU A 49 -10.27 -9.61 -9.62
C LEU A 49 -11.02 -10.52 -10.60
N PRO A 50 -10.50 -10.66 -11.82
CA PRO A 50 -11.07 -11.55 -12.81
C PRO A 50 -10.74 -13.00 -12.45
N ASP A 51 -11.54 -13.95 -12.97
CA ASP A 51 -11.33 -15.39 -12.79
C ASP A 51 -10.09 -15.94 -13.54
N ASP A 52 -9.28 -15.07 -14.15
CA ASP A 52 -7.98 -15.42 -14.72
C ASP A 52 -6.95 -15.67 -13.60
N PRO A 53 -6.45 -16.92 -13.45
CA PRO A 53 -5.51 -17.26 -12.37
C PRO A 53 -4.17 -16.51 -12.44
N ILE A 54 -3.68 -16.20 -13.65
CA ILE A 54 -2.41 -15.51 -13.85
C ILE A 54 -2.58 -14.06 -13.40
N LEU A 55 -3.66 -13.41 -13.87
CA LEU A 55 -3.93 -12.03 -13.55
C LEU A 55 -4.22 -11.84 -12.05
N SER A 56 -5.00 -12.75 -11.47
CA SER A 56 -5.25 -12.79 -10.03
C SER A 56 -3.95 -12.93 -9.22
N SER A 57 -3.04 -13.83 -9.63
CA SER A 57 -1.72 -13.99 -8.99
C SER A 57 -0.84 -12.74 -9.08
N LEU A 58 -0.85 -12.04 -10.21
CA LEU A 58 -0.12 -10.79 -10.40
C LEU A 58 -0.63 -9.69 -9.46
N PHE A 59 -1.95 -9.51 -9.38
CA PHE A 59 -2.52 -8.54 -8.44
C PHE A 59 -2.25 -8.91 -6.98
N GLU A 60 -2.37 -10.18 -6.60
CA GLU A 60 -2.04 -10.62 -5.24
C GLU A 60 -0.58 -10.36 -4.87
N THR A 61 0.34 -10.53 -5.82
CA THR A 61 1.75 -10.15 -5.64
C THR A 61 1.89 -8.66 -5.32
N LEU A 62 1.23 -7.79 -6.09
CA LEU A 62 1.26 -6.34 -5.87
C LEU A 62 0.59 -5.95 -4.54
N LEU A 63 -0.51 -6.60 -4.18
CA LEU A 63 -1.22 -6.37 -2.91
C LEU A 63 -0.38 -6.83 -1.71
N THR A 64 0.40 -7.90 -1.86
CA THR A 64 1.34 -8.37 -0.83
C THR A 64 2.44 -7.35 -0.61
N ILE A 65 3.06 -6.83 -1.67
CA ILE A 65 4.07 -5.77 -1.58
C ILE A 65 3.47 -4.52 -0.92
N LEU A 66 2.26 -4.13 -1.30
CA LEU A 66 1.56 -2.99 -0.71
C LEU A 66 1.37 -3.16 0.80
N ARG A 67 0.94 -4.35 1.23
CA ARG A 67 0.78 -4.69 2.64
C ARG A 67 2.12 -4.57 3.38
N THR A 68 3.19 -5.12 2.82
CA THR A 68 4.53 -5.02 3.43
C THR A 68 4.96 -3.55 3.60
N ILE A 69 4.77 -2.70 2.59
CA ILE A 69 5.10 -1.27 2.69
C ILE A 69 4.28 -0.60 3.83
N GLN A 70 2.99 -0.92 3.94
CA GLN A 70 2.13 -0.39 5.00
C GLN A 70 2.60 -0.82 6.39
N GLU A 71 2.94 -2.10 6.57
CA GLU A 71 3.46 -2.65 7.83
C GLU A 71 4.79 -1.99 8.22
N ARG A 72 5.71 -1.83 7.27
CA ARG A 72 7.00 -1.14 7.51
C ARG A 72 6.80 0.34 7.85
N SER A 73 5.92 1.04 7.14
CA SER A 73 5.59 2.44 7.43
C SER A 73 5.01 2.62 8.83
N HIS A 74 4.10 1.73 9.24
CA HIS A 74 3.56 1.71 10.60
C HIS A 74 4.64 1.41 11.65
N GLY A 75 5.54 0.46 11.38
CA GLY A 75 6.67 0.15 12.25
C GLY A 75 7.58 1.37 12.50
N ILE A 76 7.90 2.12 11.44
CA ILE A 76 8.70 3.35 11.55
C ILE A 76 7.95 4.44 12.33
N ALA A 77 6.64 4.62 12.08
CA ALA A 77 5.82 5.55 12.85
C ALA A 77 5.79 5.21 14.35
N LYS A 78 5.75 3.92 14.70
CA LYS A 78 5.85 3.44 16.08
C LYS A 78 7.24 3.68 16.70
N GLN A 79 8.31 3.63 15.90
CA GLN A 79 9.66 3.97 16.38
C GLN A 79 9.81 5.49 16.62
N LEU A 80 9.25 6.32 15.73
CA LEU A 80 9.23 7.77 15.87
C LEU A 80 8.48 8.21 17.13
N SER A 81 7.26 7.69 17.35
CA SER A 81 6.46 8.01 18.55
C SER A 81 7.17 7.61 19.84
N ARG A 82 7.79 6.41 19.91
CA ARG A 82 8.59 6.00 21.06
C ARG A 82 9.75 6.95 21.32
N LYS A 83 10.55 7.30 20.30
CA LYS A 83 11.68 8.24 20.50
C LYS A 83 11.22 9.65 20.91
N ALA A 84 10.08 10.11 20.40
CA ALA A 84 9.50 11.40 20.81
C ALA A 84 9.06 11.40 22.29
N VAL A 85 8.56 10.26 22.81
CA VAL A 85 8.16 10.10 24.22
C VAL A 85 9.36 10.08 25.18
N TRP A 86 10.54 9.63 24.74
CA TRP A 86 11.77 9.57 25.57
C TRP A 86 12.69 10.81 25.41
N SER A 87 12.23 11.88 24.76
CA SER A 87 13.03 13.10 24.53
C SER A 87 12.60 14.28 25.41
N PHE A 88 11.90 14.01 26.52
CA PHE A 88 11.52 14.99 27.55
C PHE A 88 12.07 14.56 28.90
#